data_AF-A0A5M9P6P5-F1
#
_entry.id   AF-A0A5M9P6P5-F1
#
_cell.length_a   1.000
_cell.length_b   1.000
_cell.length_c   1.000
_cell.angle_alpha   90.00
_cell.angle_beta   90.00
_cell.angle_gamma   90.00
#
_symmetry.space_group_name_H-M   'P 1'
#
loop_
_entity.id
_entity.type
_entity.pdbx_description
1 polymer ?
#
loop_
_entity_poly.entity_id
_entity_poly.type
_entity_poly.pdbx_seq_one_letter_code
_entity_poly.pdbx_strand_id
1 'polypeptide(L)'
;MIDSNETMRKQVLSALCITLMVMAIPMSIGNSFVFPNKSYALSIIEVFYILLGGYTLYQIRDNQNVTLHSHLHVFFIAAAICFAEYAKPIEEGIYIWSCSVPLLFYLLLGSRNSFTYSMGLLFIQLSILLHEIALYNKHEYILSVVNFLCVYLVITAVSRKYEKEREGSKLYARYLGSHDLLTGALSRNSLLQTLNNDFNDYNSFIMFDIDNLKKISSKFGYAYSDKLIKEVVQRTYTIINRDYLYYLGEGRFVVLIKSDRFRESAVNEFSLVNDIQQTVSATPFAVNEQKIAVTLSSGIAELSKFNTIEHVWYEAEGNLVLARSHGSSSIFKNRTSLVN
;
A
#
# COMPACT_ATOMS: atom_id res chain seq x y z
N MET A 1 -9.66 -4.77 -6.78
CA MET A 1 -8.29 -5.30 -6.63
C MET A 1 -8.20 -5.90 -5.22
N ILE A 2 -7.67 -7.12 -5.00
CA ILE A 2 -7.43 -7.60 -3.62
C ILE A 2 -6.39 -6.65 -3.00
N ASP A 3 -6.57 -6.18 -1.76
CA ASP A 3 -5.58 -5.30 -1.14
C ASP A 3 -4.23 -6.03 -1.13
N SER A 4 -3.21 -5.36 -1.67
CA SER A 4 -1.83 -5.84 -1.64
C SER A 4 -1.37 -6.15 -0.21
N ASN A 5 -1.86 -5.39 0.78
CA ASN A 5 -1.61 -5.68 2.18
C ASN A 5 -2.30 -6.96 2.66
N GLU A 6 -3.56 -7.20 2.28
CA GLU A 6 -4.27 -8.44 2.66
C GLU A 6 -3.65 -9.66 1.99
N THR A 7 -3.29 -9.56 0.71
CA THR A 7 -2.60 -10.64 -0.03
C THR A 7 -1.26 -10.99 0.63
N MET A 8 -0.46 -9.97 0.96
CA MET A 8 0.82 -10.15 1.63
C MET A 8 0.64 -10.66 3.08
N ARG A 9 -0.34 -10.16 3.84
CA ARG A 9 -0.67 -10.65 5.19
C ARG A 9 -1.14 -12.11 5.17
N LYS A 10 -1.96 -12.48 4.19
CA LYS A 10 -2.41 -13.86 3.91
C LYS A 10 -1.20 -14.77 3.65
N GLN A 11 -0.30 -14.40 2.75
CA GLN A 11 0.92 -15.17 2.48
C GLN A 11 1.80 -15.32 3.73
N VAL A 12 2.02 -14.23 4.46
CA VAL A 12 2.79 -14.21 5.71
C VAL A 12 2.18 -15.12 6.78
N LEU A 13 0.88 -15.00 7.04
CA LEU A 13 0.17 -15.80 8.05
C LEU A 13 0.10 -17.27 7.61
N SER A 14 -0.13 -17.57 6.33
CA SER A 14 -0.06 -18.95 5.82
C SER A 14 1.31 -19.58 6.01
N ALA A 15 2.40 -18.88 5.65
CA ALA A 15 3.76 -19.38 5.83
C ALA A 15 4.09 -19.59 7.31
N LEU A 16 3.70 -18.66 8.18
CA LEU A 16 3.87 -18.76 9.64
C LEU A 16 3.10 -19.95 10.23
N CYS A 17 1.85 -20.17 9.81
CA CYS A 17 1.07 -21.33 10.23
C CYS A 17 1.77 -22.63 9.83
N ILE A 18 2.18 -22.76 8.56
CA ILE A 18 2.87 -23.97 8.07
C ILE A 18 4.15 -24.23 8.86
N THR A 19 5.02 -23.23 9.01
CA THR A 19 6.30 -23.39 9.74
C THR A 19 6.08 -23.77 11.20
N LEU A 20 5.18 -23.08 11.91
CA LEU A 20 4.96 -23.36 13.34
C LEU A 20 4.21 -24.68 13.57
N MET A 21 3.33 -25.12 12.66
CA MET A 21 2.75 -26.47 12.71
C MET A 21 3.80 -27.56 12.51
N VAL A 22 4.70 -27.38 11.54
CA VAL A 22 5.82 -28.32 11.29
C VAL A 22 6.75 -28.41 12.49
N MET A 23 6.94 -27.32 13.25
CA MET A 23 7.68 -27.35 14.52
C MET A 23 6.88 -27.95 15.69
N ALA A 24 5.57 -27.73 15.75
CA ALA A 24 4.72 -28.23 16.83
C ALA A 24 4.55 -29.77 16.83
N ILE A 25 4.58 -30.42 15.66
CA ILE A 25 4.45 -31.88 15.54
C ILE A 25 5.57 -32.64 16.31
N PRO A 26 6.87 -32.44 16.04
CA PRO A 26 7.93 -33.12 16.78
C PRO A 26 8.00 -32.68 18.25
N MET A 27 7.66 -31.42 18.57
CA MET A 27 7.60 -30.96 19.96
C MET A 27 6.51 -31.69 20.75
N SER A 28 5.32 -31.90 20.18
CA SER A 28 4.23 -32.62 20.83
C SER A 28 4.55 -34.10 21.08
N ILE A 29 5.18 -34.76 20.11
CA ILE A 29 5.71 -36.12 20.28
C ILE A 29 6.80 -36.12 21.36
N GLY A 30 7.69 -35.13 21.36
CA GLY A 30 8.74 -34.95 22.35
C GLY A 30 8.18 -34.85 23.78
N ASN A 31 7.24 -33.92 23.99
CA ASN A 31 6.60 -33.64 25.27
C ASN A 31 5.78 -34.82 25.83
N SER A 32 5.18 -35.65 24.97
CA SER A 32 4.43 -36.86 25.38
C SER A 32 5.32 -38.09 25.62
N PHE A 33 6.39 -38.29 24.84
CA PHE A 33 7.09 -39.58 24.79
C PHE A 33 8.59 -39.52 25.07
N VAL A 34 9.31 -38.48 24.59
CA VAL A 34 10.78 -38.48 24.48
C VAL A 34 11.48 -37.67 25.57
N PHE A 35 10.97 -36.48 25.91
CA PHE A 35 11.66 -35.57 26.83
C PHE A 35 11.67 -36.07 28.28
N PRO A 36 12.70 -35.76 29.10
CA PRO A 36 12.79 -36.22 30.48
C PRO A 36 11.63 -35.73 31.34
N ASN A 37 11.36 -34.42 31.35
CA ASN A 37 10.20 -33.84 32.01
C ASN A 37 9.02 -33.83 31.04
N LYS A 38 8.31 -34.96 30.95
CA LYS A 38 7.13 -35.11 30.09
C LYS A 38 6.01 -34.17 30.53
N SER A 39 5.36 -33.51 29.58
CA SER A 39 4.21 -32.63 29.84
C SER A 39 3.12 -32.89 28.82
N TYR A 40 2.18 -33.77 29.19
CA TYR A 40 0.99 -34.06 28.39
C TYR A 40 0.16 -32.79 28.13
N ALA A 41 0.11 -31.85 29.09
CA ALA A 41 -0.57 -30.57 28.91
C ALA A 41 0.07 -29.73 27.79
N LEU A 42 1.41 -29.66 27.72
CA LEU A 42 2.09 -28.93 26.65
C LEU A 42 1.91 -29.62 25.29
N SER A 43 2.00 -30.95 25.26
CA SER A 43 1.70 -31.75 24.06
C SER A 43 0.28 -31.52 23.53
N ILE A 44 -0.73 -31.42 24.42
CA ILE A 44 -2.11 -31.09 24.09
C ILE A 44 -2.22 -29.67 23.52
N ILE A 45 -1.56 -28.67 24.11
CA ILE A 45 -1.51 -27.29 23.60
C ILE A 45 -0.90 -27.26 22.20
N GLU A 46 0.16 -28.01 21.94
CA GLU A 46 0.80 -28.11 20.63
C GLU A 46 -0.12 -28.77 19.58
N VAL A 47 -0.90 -29.79 19.97
CA VAL A 47 -1.96 -30.36 19.11
C VAL A 47 -3.07 -29.34 18.82
N PHE A 48 -3.52 -28.59 19.83
CA PHE A 48 -4.50 -27.50 19.61
C PHE A 48 -3.94 -26.42 18.68
N TYR A 49 -2.64 -26.11 18.75
CA TYR A 49 -2.01 -25.18 17.81
C TYR A 49 -2.01 -25.71 16.37
N ILE A 50 -1.74 -27.00 16.18
CA ILE A 50 -1.80 -27.64 14.86
C ILE A 50 -3.22 -27.57 14.29
N LEU A 51 -4.24 -27.83 15.10
CA LEU A 51 -5.65 -27.72 14.70
C LEU A 51 -6.03 -26.27 14.36
N LEU A 52 -5.59 -25.29 15.17
CA LEU A 52 -5.80 -23.86 14.92
C LEU A 52 -5.14 -23.42 13.61
N GLY A 53 -3.87 -23.79 13.38
CA GLY A 53 -3.16 -23.47 12.14
C GLY A 53 -3.83 -24.08 10.91
N GLY A 54 -4.30 -25.33 10.99
CA GLY A 54 -5.06 -25.98 9.92
C GLY A 54 -6.39 -25.28 9.63
N TYR A 55 -7.15 -24.92 10.66
CA TYR A 55 -8.40 -24.16 10.56
C TYR A 55 -8.18 -22.77 9.96
N THR A 56 -7.14 -22.06 10.39
CA THR A 56 -6.76 -20.76 9.87
C THR A 56 -6.35 -20.83 8.41
N LEU A 57 -5.56 -21.82 7.99
CA LEU A 57 -5.24 -22.04 6.56
C LEU A 57 -6.48 -22.33 5.72
N TYR A 58 -7.43 -23.11 6.25
CA TYR A 58 -8.71 -23.38 5.59
C TYR A 58 -9.54 -22.10 5.40
N GLN A 59 -9.77 -21.31 6.45
CA GLN A 59 -10.55 -20.05 6.32
C GLN A 59 -9.85 -18.99 5.48
N ILE A 60 -8.52 -18.91 5.56
CA ILE A 60 -7.74 -17.96 4.78
C ILE A 60 -7.83 -18.27 3.29
N ARG A 61 -8.02 -19.53 2.87
CA ARG A 61 -8.27 -19.91 1.46
C ARG A 61 -9.41 -19.06 0.88
N ASP A 62 -10.51 -18.95 1.62
CA ASP A 62 -11.75 -18.26 1.23
C ASP A 62 -11.77 -16.77 1.67
N ASN A 63 -10.60 -16.20 1.94
CA ASN A 63 -10.37 -14.78 2.29
C ASN A 63 -11.11 -14.28 3.55
N GLN A 64 -11.51 -15.16 4.47
CA GLN A 64 -12.22 -14.72 5.68
C GLN A 64 -11.28 -14.14 6.75
N ASN A 65 -11.56 -12.90 7.18
CA ASN A 65 -11.10 -12.26 8.43
C ASN A 65 -9.62 -12.50 8.82
N VAL A 66 -8.69 -12.30 7.88
CA VAL A 66 -7.23 -12.47 8.09
C VAL A 66 -6.71 -11.74 9.34
N THR A 67 -7.25 -10.55 9.63
CA THR A 67 -6.91 -9.75 10.82
C THR A 67 -7.30 -10.40 12.14
N LEU A 68 -8.44 -11.09 12.21
CA LEU A 68 -8.89 -11.81 13.40
C LEU A 68 -7.97 -13.00 13.67
N HIS A 69 -7.69 -13.80 12.63
CA HIS A 69 -6.77 -14.92 12.70
C HIS A 69 -5.37 -14.51 13.17
N SER A 70 -4.82 -13.39 12.67
CA SER A 70 -3.55 -12.86 13.16
C SER A 70 -3.53 -12.61 14.67
N HIS A 71 -4.62 -12.06 15.24
CA HIS A 71 -4.71 -11.83 16.69
C HIS A 71 -4.89 -13.13 17.48
N LEU A 72 -5.65 -14.10 16.96
CA LEU A 72 -5.80 -15.42 17.57
C LEU A 72 -4.45 -16.16 17.67
N HIS A 73 -3.64 -16.15 16.61
CA HIS A 73 -2.30 -16.74 16.64
C HIS A 73 -1.37 -16.02 17.62
N VAL A 74 -1.37 -14.69 17.65
CA VAL A 74 -0.59 -13.90 18.61
C VAL A 74 -0.95 -14.24 20.06
N PHE A 75 -2.24 -14.31 20.38
CA PHE A 75 -2.72 -14.67 21.71
C PHE A 75 -2.35 -16.11 22.09
N PHE A 76 -2.56 -17.07 21.17
CA PHE A 76 -2.24 -18.47 21.43
C PHE A 76 -0.74 -18.67 21.67
N ILE A 77 0.12 -18.10 20.82
CA ILE A 77 1.57 -18.21 20.96
C ILE A 77 2.04 -17.60 22.29
N ALA A 78 1.51 -16.44 22.68
CA ALA A 78 1.80 -15.84 23.99
C ALA A 78 1.41 -16.77 25.15
N ALA A 79 0.18 -17.28 25.14
CA ALA A 79 -0.34 -18.15 26.19
C ALA A 79 0.43 -19.49 26.27
N ALA A 80 0.74 -20.10 25.13
CA ALA A 80 1.51 -21.33 25.05
C ALA A 80 2.94 -21.17 25.59
N ILE A 81 3.61 -20.06 25.27
CA ILE A 81 4.95 -19.74 25.78
C ILE A 81 4.92 -19.54 27.29
N CYS A 82 4.02 -18.69 27.82
CA CYS A 82 3.90 -18.49 29.26
C CYS A 82 3.56 -19.78 30.01
N PHE A 83 2.69 -20.63 29.45
CA PHE A 83 2.37 -21.92 30.04
C PHE A 83 3.56 -22.87 30.02
N ALA A 84 4.29 -22.96 28.91
CA ALA A 84 5.47 -23.83 28.78
C ALA A 84 6.58 -23.42 29.76
N GLU A 85 6.79 -22.11 29.92
CA GLU A 85 7.75 -21.50 30.86
C GLU A 85 7.34 -21.71 32.34
N TYR A 86 6.04 -21.70 32.65
CA TYR A 86 5.55 -22.02 34.00
C TYR A 86 5.59 -23.54 34.30
N ALA A 87 5.35 -24.39 33.30
CA ALA A 87 5.19 -25.83 33.47
C ALA A 87 6.49 -26.65 33.41
N LYS A 88 7.63 -26.01 33.08
CA LYS A 88 8.92 -26.66 32.89
C LYS A 88 10.01 -25.88 33.63
N PRO A 89 11.01 -26.55 34.21
CA PRO A 89 12.02 -25.86 35.00
C PRO A 89 12.96 -25.03 34.11
N ILE A 90 13.50 -23.94 34.67
CA ILE A 90 14.39 -23.00 33.98
C ILE A 90 15.61 -23.65 33.30
N GLU A 91 16.06 -24.83 33.77
CA GLU A 91 17.15 -25.61 33.16
C GLU A 91 16.86 -26.04 31.71
N GLU A 92 15.59 -26.22 31.33
CA GLU A 92 15.22 -26.59 29.95
C GLU A 92 15.30 -25.40 28.97
N GLY A 93 15.51 -24.17 29.45
CA GLY A 93 15.76 -23.01 28.61
C GLY A 93 14.56 -22.54 27.75
N ILE A 94 13.34 -22.97 28.07
CA ILE A 94 12.15 -22.76 27.21
C ILE A 94 11.87 -21.27 26.95
N TYR A 95 12.16 -20.39 27.92
CA TYR A 95 12.05 -18.93 27.77
C TYR A 95 12.79 -18.38 26.55
N ILE A 96 13.86 -19.04 26.07
CA ILE A 96 14.62 -18.63 24.87
C ILE A 96 13.73 -18.58 23.62
N TRP A 97 12.71 -19.44 23.52
CA TRP A 97 11.79 -19.42 22.38
C TRP A 97 11.03 -18.11 22.24
N SER A 98 10.81 -17.38 23.34
CA SER A 98 10.12 -16.09 23.29
C SER A 98 10.94 -14.96 22.67
N CYS A 99 12.24 -15.13 22.49
CA CYS A 99 13.06 -14.23 21.67
C CYS A 99 12.54 -14.14 20.21
N SER A 100 11.81 -15.15 19.72
CA SER A 100 11.14 -15.10 18.41
C SER A 100 9.87 -14.23 18.40
N VAL A 101 9.24 -13.98 19.57
CA VAL A 101 7.93 -13.36 19.66
C VAL A 101 7.87 -11.94 19.12
N PRO A 102 8.81 -11.01 19.43
CA PRO A 102 8.76 -9.67 18.86
C PRO A 102 8.73 -9.70 17.33
N LEU A 103 9.57 -10.55 16.72
CA LEU A 103 9.63 -10.72 15.27
C LEU A 103 8.28 -11.20 14.71
N LEU A 104 7.68 -12.24 15.31
CA LEU A 104 6.39 -12.79 14.89
C LEU A 104 5.23 -11.78 15.05
N PHE A 105 5.22 -11.02 16.15
CA PHE A 105 4.17 -10.03 16.42
C PHE A 105 4.24 -8.86 15.44
N TYR A 106 5.42 -8.27 15.22
CA TYR A 106 5.61 -7.22 14.21
C TYR A 106 5.24 -7.70 12.80
N LEU A 107 5.58 -8.95 12.46
CA LEU A 107 5.27 -9.56 11.17
C LEU A 107 3.75 -9.72 10.94
N LEU A 108 2.99 -10.10 11.97
CA LEU A 108 1.54 -10.36 11.90
C LEU A 108 0.66 -9.11 12.08
N LEU A 109 1.03 -8.21 13.00
CA LEU A 109 0.19 -7.08 13.41
C LEU A 109 0.72 -5.70 12.97
N GLY A 110 1.95 -5.61 12.46
CA GLY A 110 2.61 -4.35 12.07
C GLY A 110 3.06 -3.53 13.28
N SER A 111 3.27 -2.23 13.10
CA SER A 111 3.87 -1.36 14.13
C SER A 111 2.97 -1.03 15.34
N ARG A 112 1.64 -1.00 15.17
CA ARG A 112 0.69 -0.35 16.11
C ARG A 112 0.57 -1.03 17.48
N ASN A 113 0.36 -2.35 17.52
CA ASN A 113 0.07 -3.08 18.77
C ASN A 113 1.24 -3.97 19.23
N SER A 114 2.11 -4.39 18.31
CA SER A 114 3.16 -5.39 18.54
C SER A 114 4.16 -4.99 19.62
N PHE A 115 4.51 -3.70 19.72
CA PHE A 115 5.39 -3.20 20.77
C PHE A 115 4.78 -3.47 22.16
N THR A 116 3.53 -3.06 22.36
CA THR A 116 2.81 -3.23 23.62
C THR A 116 2.64 -4.69 24.00
N TYR A 117 2.31 -5.55 23.03
CA TYR A 117 2.17 -7.00 23.29
C TYR A 117 3.51 -7.68 23.59
N SER A 118 4.59 -7.29 22.92
CA SER A 118 5.93 -7.85 23.21
C SER A 118 6.44 -7.40 24.58
N MET A 119 6.27 -6.13 24.95
CA MET A 119 6.67 -5.63 26.28
C MET A 119 5.79 -6.19 27.40
N GLY A 120 4.48 -6.36 27.15
CA GLY A 120 3.56 -7.02 28.08
C GLY A 120 3.92 -8.49 28.30
N LEU A 121 4.25 -9.22 27.24
CA LEU A 121 4.72 -10.61 27.35
C LEU A 121 6.03 -10.68 28.13
N LEU A 122 7.04 -9.89 27.74
CA LEU A 122 8.34 -9.84 28.44
C LEU A 122 8.19 -9.61 29.94
N PHE A 123 7.30 -8.72 30.36
CA PHE A 123 7.02 -8.48 31.78
C PHE A 123 6.44 -9.71 32.49
N ILE A 124 5.50 -10.43 31.86
CA ILE A 124 4.92 -11.67 32.41
C ILE A 124 6.01 -12.75 32.52
N GLN A 125 6.83 -12.93 31.49
CA GLN A 125 7.91 -13.92 31.47
C GLN A 125 8.98 -13.65 32.54
N LEU A 126 9.47 -12.41 32.61
CA LEU A 126 10.40 -12.01 33.68
C LEU A 126 9.80 -12.26 35.08
N SER A 127 8.50 -12.05 35.25
CA SER A 127 7.81 -12.34 36.51
C SER A 127 7.80 -13.83 36.83
N ILE A 128 7.58 -14.71 35.85
CA ILE A 128 7.63 -16.18 36.01
C ILE A 128 9.06 -16.63 36.37
N LEU A 129 10.07 -16.21 35.60
CA LEU A 129 11.48 -16.59 35.83
C LEU A 129 12.01 -16.12 37.19
N LEU A 130 11.74 -14.87 37.57
CA LEU A 130 12.17 -14.34 38.87
C LEU A 130 11.43 -15.02 40.03
N HIS A 131 10.18 -15.41 39.83
CA HIS A 131 9.42 -16.18 40.82
C HIS A 131 9.98 -17.59 41.01
N GLU A 132 10.30 -18.31 39.92
CA GLU A 132 10.93 -19.64 40.01
C GLU A 132 12.32 -19.56 40.70
N ILE A 133 13.16 -18.60 40.31
CA ILE A 133 14.48 -18.38 40.91
C ILE A 133 14.36 -18.13 42.43
N ALA A 134 13.39 -17.31 42.84
CA ALA A 134 13.17 -17.00 44.26
C ALA A 134 12.57 -18.16 45.06
N LEU A 135 11.67 -18.95 44.48
CA LEU A 135 11.06 -20.11 45.16
C LEU A 135 12.03 -21.28 45.36
N TYR A 136 12.86 -21.55 44.36
CA TYR A 136 13.74 -22.73 44.34
C TYR A 136 15.22 -22.40 44.60
N ASN A 137 15.54 -21.15 44.97
CA ASN A 137 16.90 -20.63 45.24
C ASN A 137 17.90 -20.81 44.08
N LYS A 138 17.42 -20.81 42.82
CA LYS A 138 18.21 -21.07 41.59
C LYS A 138 19.00 -19.83 41.14
N HIS A 139 19.74 -19.20 42.05
CA HIS A 139 20.40 -17.90 41.81
C HIS A 139 21.46 -17.93 40.70
N GLU A 140 22.02 -19.09 40.38
CA GLU A 140 22.96 -19.29 39.27
C GLU A 140 22.36 -18.93 37.89
N TYR A 141 21.02 -18.95 37.74
CA TYR A 141 20.33 -18.60 36.49
C TYR A 141 20.11 -17.09 36.27
N ILE A 142 20.45 -16.22 37.24
CA ILE A 142 20.26 -14.76 37.12
C ILE A 142 20.97 -14.20 35.88
N LEU A 143 22.19 -14.66 35.58
CA LEU A 143 22.93 -14.22 34.39
C LEU A 143 22.23 -14.63 33.08
N SER A 144 21.60 -15.81 33.05
CA SER A 144 20.82 -16.30 31.90
C SER A 144 19.58 -15.43 31.66
N VAL A 145 18.90 -14.99 32.72
CA VAL A 145 17.76 -14.05 32.63
C VAL A 145 18.21 -12.67 32.11
N VAL A 146 19.37 -12.17 32.56
CA VAL A 146 19.95 -10.92 32.04
C VAL A 146 20.32 -11.04 30.55
N ASN A 147 20.94 -12.14 30.14
CA ASN A 147 21.26 -12.41 28.74
C ASN A 147 20.00 -12.49 27.88
N PHE A 148 18.97 -13.21 28.35
CA PHE A 148 17.66 -13.27 27.72
C PHE A 148 17.04 -11.88 27.54
N LEU A 149 17.01 -11.07 28.59
CA LEU A 149 16.48 -9.70 28.55
C LEU A 149 17.22 -8.84 27.50
N CYS A 150 18.54 -8.88 27.48
CA CYS A 150 19.35 -8.16 26.50
C CYS A 150 19.02 -8.59 25.06
N VAL A 151 18.97 -9.90 24.79
CA VAL A 151 18.65 -10.45 23.46
C VAL A 151 17.22 -10.08 23.05
N TYR A 152 16.24 -10.21 23.94
CA TYR A 152 14.84 -9.89 23.69
C TYR A 152 14.66 -8.39 23.34
N LEU A 153 15.32 -7.50 24.09
CA LEU A 153 15.27 -6.06 23.83
C LEU A 153 15.96 -5.68 22.51
N VAL A 154 17.10 -6.30 22.18
CA VAL A 154 17.77 -6.11 20.88
C VAL A 154 16.88 -6.57 19.73
N ILE A 155 16.28 -7.77 19.81
CA ILE A 155 15.37 -8.27 18.77
C ILE A 155 14.14 -7.37 18.65
N THR A 156 13.57 -6.90 19.77
CA THR A 156 12.44 -5.95 19.77
C THR A 156 12.82 -4.64 19.07
N ALA A 157 13.99 -4.08 19.37
CA ALA A 157 14.46 -2.83 18.76
C ALA A 157 14.71 -2.99 17.25
N VAL A 158 15.35 -4.08 16.83
CA VAL A 158 15.61 -4.41 15.41
C VAL A 158 14.29 -4.64 14.66
N SER A 159 13.38 -5.43 15.20
CA SER A 159 12.07 -5.72 14.59
C SER A 159 11.24 -4.44 14.44
N ARG A 160 11.24 -3.56 15.45
CA ARG A 160 10.56 -2.26 15.41
C ARG A 160 11.15 -1.33 14.35
N LYS A 161 12.48 -1.28 14.21
CA LYS A 161 13.15 -0.49 13.17
C LYS A 161 12.81 -1.02 11.78
N TYR A 162 12.92 -2.33 11.57
CA TYR A 162 12.66 -2.99 10.30
C TYR A 162 11.21 -2.78 9.83
N GLU A 163 10.21 -2.98 10.68
CA GLU A 163 8.81 -2.79 10.25
C GLU A 163 8.50 -1.31 9.94
N LYS A 164 9.12 -0.35 10.65
CA LYS A 164 8.96 1.08 10.33
C LYS A 164 9.59 1.46 8.99
N GLU A 165 10.79 0.96 8.69
CA GLU A 165 11.45 1.16 7.38
C GLU A 165 10.66 0.48 6.25
N ARG A 166 10.08 -0.69 6.51
CA ARG A 166 9.22 -1.44 5.59
C ARG A 166 7.88 -0.71 5.34
N GLU A 167 7.26 -0.13 6.36
CA GLU A 167 6.07 0.73 6.22
C GLU A 167 6.38 1.95 5.35
N GLY A 168 7.46 2.69 5.63
CA GLY A 168 7.89 3.83 4.82
C GLY A 168 8.19 3.47 3.36
N SER A 169 8.92 2.36 3.14
CA SER A 169 9.24 1.86 1.79
C SER A 169 7.98 1.48 1.00
N LYS A 170 6.98 0.86 1.64
CA LYS A 170 5.68 0.55 1.01
C LYS A 170 4.91 1.82 0.64
N LEU A 171 4.89 2.83 1.50
CA LEU A 171 4.22 4.11 1.23
C LEU A 171 4.89 4.84 0.05
N TYR A 172 6.22 4.86 0.02
CA TYR A 172 6.98 5.44 -1.10
C TYR A 172 6.74 4.68 -2.41
N ALA A 173 6.77 3.34 -2.40
CA ALA A 173 6.44 2.53 -3.57
C ALA A 173 4.99 2.73 -4.06
N ARG A 174 4.03 2.90 -3.14
CA ARG A 174 2.65 3.28 -3.48
C ARG A 174 2.59 4.65 -4.14
N TYR A 175 3.32 5.65 -3.63
CA TYR A 175 3.43 6.98 -4.23
C TYR A 175 4.00 6.92 -5.65
N LEU A 176 5.11 6.19 -5.86
CA LEU A 176 5.70 6.00 -7.19
C LEU A 176 4.78 5.26 -8.17
N GLY A 177 3.93 4.36 -7.68
CA GLY A 177 2.93 3.67 -8.51
C GLY A 177 1.75 4.58 -8.89
N SER A 178 1.37 5.50 -8.00
CA SER A 178 0.19 6.36 -8.15
C SER A 178 0.46 7.75 -8.70
N HIS A 179 1.71 8.21 -8.71
CA HIS A 179 2.09 9.54 -9.19
C HIS A 179 3.21 9.46 -10.23
N ASP A 180 3.17 10.36 -11.22
CA ASP A 180 4.25 10.57 -12.16
C ASP A 180 5.41 11.38 -11.53
N LEU A 181 6.64 10.89 -11.70
CA LEU A 181 7.85 11.48 -11.12
C LEU A 181 8.23 12.83 -11.75
N LEU A 182 7.85 13.06 -13.01
CA LEU A 182 8.17 14.32 -13.68
C LEU A 182 7.28 15.44 -13.15
N THR A 183 5.97 15.24 -13.16
CA THR A 183 4.95 16.28 -12.97
C THR A 183 4.37 16.33 -11.57
N GLY A 184 4.40 15.22 -10.82
CA GLY A 184 3.67 15.06 -9.57
C GLY A 184 2.16 14.82 -9.73
N ALA A 185 1.67 14.65 -10.96
CA ALA A 185 0.28 14.29 -11.23
C ALA A 185 0.00 12.81 -11.02
N LEU A 186 -1.27 12.42 -10.92
CA LEU A 186 -1.64 11.02 -10.79
C LEU A 186 -1.20 10.24 -12.03
N SER A 187 -0.75 9.00 -11.85
CA SER A 187 -0.23 8.19 -12.94
C SER A 187 -1.37 7.62 -13.79
N ARG A 188 -1.05 7.15 -15.00
CA ARG A 188 -1.96 6.32 -15.82
C ARG A 188 -2.50 5.11 -15.05
N ASN A 189 -1.72 4.53 -14.12
CA ASN A 189 -2.19 3.42 -13.30
C ASN A 189 -3.27 3.88 -12.30
N SER A 190 -3.11 5.07 -11.69
CA SER A 190 -4.14 5.67 -10.87
C SER A 190 -5.42 5.98 -11.65
N LEU A 191 -5.31 6.46 -12.89
CA LEU A 191 -6.49 6.69 -13.75
C LEU A 191 -7.29 5.41 -13.96
N LEU A 192 -6.60 4.32 -14.32
CA LEU A 192 -7.24 3.01 -14.49
C LEU A 192 -7.83 2.48 -13.17
N GLN A 193 -7.16 2.68 -12.03
CA GLN A 193 -7.70 2.27 -10.73
C GLN A 193 -8.96 3.06 -10.35
N THR A 194 -8.95 4.39 -10.50
CA THR A 194 -10.11 5.26 -10.26
C THR A 194 -11.30 4.81 -11.10
N LEU A 195 -11.11 4.64 -12.41
CA LEU A 195 -12.19 4.25 -13.31
C LEU A 195 -12.67 2.81 -13.12
N ASN A 196 -11.84 1.89 -12.62
CA ASN A 196 -12.28 0.51 -12.32
C ASN A 196 -13.10 0.41 -11.02
N ASN A 197 -12.87 1.31 -10.06
CA ASN A 197 -13.61 1.31 -8.80
C ASN A 197 -14.89 2.15 -8.90
N ASP A 198 -14.77 3.37 -9.45
CA ASP A 198 -15.73 4.46 -9.27
C ASP A 198 -16.27 4.98 -10.63
N PHE A 199 -16.37 4.13 -11.65
CA PHE A 199 -16.72 4.54 -13.03
C PHE A 199 -17.93 5.48 -13.13
N ASN A 200 -19.00 5.16 -12.40
CA ASN A 200 -20.28 5.89 -12.44
C ASN A 200 -20.26 7.22 -11.66
N ASP A 201 -19.24 7.46 -10.83
CA ASP A 201 -19.08 8.71 -10.08
C ASP A 201 -18.56 9.86 -10.96
N TYR A 202 -18.10 9.55 -12.19
CA TYR A 202 -17.58 10.50 -13.15
C TYR A 202 -18.48 10.61 -14.38
N ASN A 203 -18.72 11.83 -14.81
CA ASN A 203 -19.55 12.13 -15.99
C ASN A 203 -18.70 12.30 -17.25
N SER A 204 -17.48 12.84 -17.12
CA SER A 204 -16.68 13.33 -18.25
C SER A 204 -15.22 12.89 -18.16
N PHE A 205 -14.69 12.40 -19.28
CA PHE A 205 -13.29 12.07 -19.51
C PHE A 205 -12.76 13.03 -20.56
N ILE A 206 -11.82 13.89 -20.17
CA ILE A 206 -11.22 14.86 -21.08
C ILE A 206 -9.74 14.49 -21.23
N MET A 207 -9.30 14.24 -22.45
CA MET A 207 -7.87 14.05 -22.74
C MET A 207 -7.30 15.27 -23.46
N PHE A 208 -6.14 15.72 -22.98
CA PHE A 208 -5.37 16.84 -23.51
C PHE A 208 -4.03 16.36 -24.09
N ASP A 209 -3.52 17.11 -25.06
CA ASP A 209 -2.16 16.97 -25.61
C ASP A 209 -1.53 18.37 -25.76
N ILE A 210 -0.23 18.48 -25.49
CA ILE A 210 0.51 19.73 -25.63
C ILE A 210 0.87 19.93 -27.09
N ASP A 211 0.28 20.97 -27.70
CA ASP A 211 0.44 21.25 -29.11
C ASP A 211 1.91 21.49 -29.47
N ASN A 212 2.34 20.86 -30.57
CA ASN A 212 3.71 20.96 -31.10
C ASN A 212 4.84 20.51 -30.15
N LEU A 213 4.56 19.81 -29.04
CA LEU A 213 5.58 19.40 -28.06
C LEU A 213 6.78 18.68 -28.68
N LYS A 214 6.57 17.77 -29.65
CA LYS A 214 7.67 17.10 -30.37
C LYS A 214 8.62 18.08 -31.06
N LYS A 215 8.10 19.15 -31.69
CA LYS A 215 8.92 20.21 -32.31
C LYS A 215 9.71 21.00 -31.26
N ILE A 216 9.12 21.23 -30.09
CA ILE A 216 9.78 21.89 -28.97
C ILE A 216 10.92 21.02 -28.43
N SER A 217 10.70 19.73 -28.19
CA SER A 217 11.74 18.78 -27.78
C SER A 217 12.88 18.69 -28.80
N SER A 218 12.58 18.68 -30.11
CA SER A 218 13.61 18.68 -31.16
C SER A 218 14.42 19.99 -31.22
N LYS A 219 13.80 21.15 -30.93
CA LYS A 219 14.47 22.46 -31.02
C LYS A 219 15.26 22.83 -29.75
N PHE A 220 14.79 22.41 -28.57
CA PHE A 220 15.32 22.86 -27.28
C PHE A 220 15.79 21.73 -26.34
N GLY A 221 15.63 20.47 -26.76
CA GLY A 221 16.03 19.29 -25.99
C GLY A 221 15.00 18.83 -24.94
N TYR A 222 15.12 17.56 -24.54
CA TYR A 222 14.18 16.91 -23.62
C TYR A 222 14.07 17.60 -22.26
N ALA A 223 15.21 18.03 -21.68
CA ALA A 223 15.25 18.74 -20.40
C ALA A 223 14.48 20.07 -20.40
N TYR A 224 14.21 20.67 -21.58
CA TYR A 224 13.33 21.82 -21.68
C TYR A 224 11.86 21.43 -21.80
N SER A 225 11.51 20.46 -22.65
CA SER A 225 10.13 19.96 -22.72
C SER A 225 9.65 19.41 -21.38
N ASP A 226 10.53 18.77 -20.60
CA ASP A 226 10.27 18.31 -19.24
C ASP A 226 9.84 19.45 -18.30
N LYS A 227 10.53 20.60 -18.35
CA LYS A 227 10.17 21.80 -17.57
C LYS A 227 8.84 22.38 -18.03
N LEU A 228 8.59 22.41 -19.34
CA LEU A 228 7.36 22.89 -19.93
C LEU A 228 6.16 22.01 -19.55
N ILE A 229 6.30 20.68 -19.56
CA ILE A 229 5.25 19.74 -19.12
C ILE A 229 4.93 19.95 -17.63
N LYS A 230 5.95 20.10 -16.77
CA LYS A 230 5.75 20.42 -15.34
C LYS A 230 4.95 21.72 -15.16
N GLU A 231 5.34 22.77 -15.85
CA GLU A 231 4.73 24.09 -15.79
C GLU A 231 3.27 24.07 -16.31
N VAL A 232 2.99 23.34 -17.41
CA VAL A 232 1.61 23.08 -17.88
C VAL A 232 0.78 22.41 -16.79
N VAL A 233 1.29 21.37 -16.14
CA VAL A 233 0.59 20.68 -15.04
C VAL A 233 0.35 21.59 -13.84
N GLN A 234 1.34 22.42 -13.43
CA GLN A 234 1.16 23.36 -12.32
C GLN A 234 0.10 24.43 -12.64
N ARG A 235 0.01 24.91 -13.89
CA ARG A 235 -1.04 25.83 -14.33
C ARG A 235 -2.41 25.16 -14.34
N THR A 236 -2.52 23.93 -14.81
CA THR A 236 -3.78 23.17 -14.73
C THR A 236 -4.26 23.02 -13.28
N TYR A 237 -3.34 22.87 -12.31
CA TYR A 237 -3.69 22.85 -10.88
C TYR A 237 -4.20 24.18 -10.28
N THR A 238 -4.11 25.31 -10.97
CA THR A 238 -4.80 26.53 -10.51
C THR A 238 -6.30 26.50 -10.82
N ILE A 239 -6.74 25.60 -11.70
CA ILE A 239 -8.14 25.46 -12.15
C ILE A 239 -8.81 24.21 -11.57
N ILE A 240 -8.08 23.09 -11.44
CA ILE A 240 -8.62 21.83 -10.91
C ILE A 240 -7.87 21.31 -9.68
N ASN A 241 -8.60 20.59 -8.81
CA ASN A 241 -7.99 19.85 -7.71
C ASN A 241 -7.07 18.74 -8.26
N ARG A 242 -6.01 18.43 -7.51
CA ARG A 242 -4.96 17.49 -7.87
C ARG A 242 -5.49 16.07 -8.12
N ASP A 243 -6.53 15.69 -7.39
CA ASP A 243 -7.19 14.38 -7.46
C ASP A 243 -7.87 14.08 -8.81
N TYR A 244 -8.00 15.09 -9.69
CA TYR A 244 -8.66 14.96 -10.99
C TYR A 244 -7.70 14.93 -12.20
N LEU A 245 -6.39 15.19 -12.01
CA LEU A 245 -5.42 15.29 -13.10
C LEU A 245 -4.50 14.07 -13.16
N TYR A 246 -4.51 13.39 -14.29
CA TYR A 246 -3.76 12.17 -14.54
C TYR A 246 -2.79 12.35 -15.72
N TYR A 247 -1.49 12.16 -15.52
CA TYR A 247 -0.50 12.23 -16.59
C TYR A 247 -0.33 10.87 -17.28
N LEU A 248 -0.38 10.88 -18.62
CA LEU A 248 -0.30 9.66 -19.45
C LEU A 248 1.11 9.40 -20.01
N GLY A 249 1.99 10.40 -19.96
CA GLY A 249 3.27 10.41 -20.67
C GLY A 249 3.23 11.27 -21.94
N GLU A 250 4.40 11.58 -22.49
CA GLU A 250 4.57 12.32 -23.75
C GLU A 250 3.84 13.69 -23.83
N GLY A 251 3.58 14.35 -22.70
CA GLY A 251 2.81 15.59 -22.66
C GLY A 251 1.29 15.43 -22.73
N ARG A 252 0.77 14.20 -22.72
CA ARG A 252 -0.66 13.91 -22.65
C ARG A 252 -1.14 13.77 -21.21
N PHE A 253 -2.32 14.27 -20.92
CA PHE A 253 -2.96 14.16 -19.61
C PHE A 253 -4.48 14.04 -19.72
N VAL A 254 -5.10 13.51 -18.68
CA VAL A 254 -6.54 13.31 -18.57
C VAL A 254 -7.07 14.07 -17.36
N VAL A 255 -8.23 14.70 -17.54
CA VAL A 255 -9.04 15.27 -16.46
C VAL A 255 -10.34 14.48 -16.36
N LEU A 256 -10.64 13.96 -15.17
CA LEU A 256 -11.94 13.37 -14.86
C LEU A 256 -12.82 14.38 -14.12
N ILE A 257 -14.08 14.53 -14.55
CA ILE A 257 -15.06 15.39 -13.85
C ILE A 257 -16.12 14.51 -13.17
N LYS A 258 -16.29 14.68 -11.86
CA LYS A 258 -17.33 14.00 -11.09
C LYS A 258 -18.75 14.44 -11.46
N SER A 259 -19.68 13.51 -11.36
CA SER A 259 -21.10 13.68 -11.69
C SER A 259 -21.83 14.67 -10.75
N ASP A 260 -21.32 14.90 -9.55
CA ASP A 260 -21.84 15.87 -8.58
C ASP A 260 -21.61 17.33 -9.04
N ARG A 261 -20.44 17.65 -9.58
CA ARG A 261 -20.05 19.01 -10.01
C ARG A 261 -20.95 19.62 -11.08
N PHE A 262 -21.62 18.80 -11.88
CA PHE A 262 -22.59 19.27 -12.88
C PHE A 262 -24.00 19.52 -12.34
N ARG A 263 -24.30 19.11 -11.10
CA ARG A 263 -25.64 19.31 -10.49
C ARG A 263 -25.75 20.64 -9.73
N GLU A 264 -24.62 21.21 -9.31
CA GLU A 264 -24.58 22.44 -8.48
C GLU A 264 -24.01 23.67 -9.21
N SER A 265 -23.48 23.54 -10.43
CA SER A 265 -22.78 24.63 -11.13
C SER A 265 -23.19 24.77 -12.59
N ALA A 266 -23.21 26.02 -13.08
CA ALA A 266 -23.41 26.35 -14.50
C ALA A 266 -22.18 26.03 -15.39
N VAL A 267 -21.10 25.52 -14.80
CA VAL A 267 -19.88 25.08 -15.49
C VAL A 267 -20.16 23.78 -16.24
N ASN A 268 -20.14 23.84 -17.57
CA ASN A 268 -20.16 22.65 -18.43
C ASN A 268 -18.73 22.17 -18.76
N GLU A 269 -18.59 20.95 -19.29
CA GLU A 269 -17.29 20.36 -19.66
C GLU A 269 -16.43 21.31 -20.50
N PHE A 270 -17.05 21.97 -21.48
CA PHE A 270 -16.40 22.89 -22.40
C PHE A 270 -15.81 24.12 -21.70
N SER A 271 -16.54 24.72 -20.76
CA SER A 271 -16.03 25.86 -19.98
C SER A 271 -14.78 25.50 -19.18
N LEU A 272 -14.75 24.35 -18.51
CA LEU A 272 -13.55 23.89 -17.80
C LEU A 272 -12.35 23.66 -18.74
N VAL A 273 -12.59 23.07 -19.92
CA VAL A 273 -11.55 22.86 -20.94
C VAL A 273 -10.99 24.19 -21.44
N ASN A 274 -11.87 25.14 -21.75
CA ASN A 274 -11.50 26.48 -22.19
C ASN A 274 -10.70 27.20 -21.08
N ASP A 275 -11.11 27.14 -19.83
CA ASP A 275 -10.40 27.78 -18.71
C ASP A 275 -8.98 27.21 -18.54
N ILE A 276 -8.81 25.89 -18.69
CA ILE A 276 -7.48 25.24 -18.70
C ILE A 276 -6.65 25.70 -19.91
N GLN A 277 -7.22 25.72 -21.12
CA GLN A 277 -6.52 26.19 -22.33
C GLN A 277 -6.09 27.66 -22.23
N GLN A 278 -6.98 28.54 -21.75
CA GLN A 278 -6.69 29.95 -21.55
C GLN A 278 -5.61 30.15 -20.48
N THR A 279 -5.71 29.47 -19.33
CA THR A 279 -4.72 29.57 -18.24
C THR A 279 -3.33 29.11 -18.69
N VAL A 280 -3.24 28.03 -19.47
CA VAL A 280 -1.96 27.53 -19.99
C VAL A 280 -1.37 28.45 -21.05
N SER A 281 -2.18 29.01 -21.94
CA SER A 281 -1.73 29.86 -23.05
C SER A 281 -1.48 31.33 -22.70
N ALA A 282 -2.13 31.87 -21.65
CA ALA A 282 -2.07 33.28 -21.27
C ALA A 282 -0.67 33.79 -20.93
N THR A 283 0.22 32.93 -20.41
CA THR A 283 1.60 33.31 -20.03
C THR A 283 2.63 32.55 -20.87
N PRO A 284 3.36 33.21 -21.78
CA PRO A 284 4.38 32.55 -22.58
C PRO A 284 5.49 31.91 -21.74
N PHE A 285 5.94 30.74 -22.15
CA PHE A 285 7.01 29.98 -21.51
C PHE A 285 8.35 30.59 -21.91
N ALA A 286 9.17 30.99 -20.92
CA ALA A 286 10.48 31.58 -21.16
C ALA A 286 11.56 30.50 -21.31
N VAL A 287 12.30 30.52 -22.42
CA VAL A 287 13.51 29.71 -22.61
C VAL A 287 14.57 30.48 -23.37
N ASN A 288 15.76 30.58 -22.79
CA ASN A 288 16.92 31.23 -23.40
C ASN A 288 16.53 32.57 -24.05
N GLU A 289 15.83 33.41 -23.27
CA GLU A 289 15.30 34.73 -23.65
C GLU A 289 14.15 34.74 -24.69
N GLN A 290 13.80 33.61 -25.30
CA GLN A 290 12.63 33.45 -26.18
C GLN A 290 11.35 33.20 -25.37
N LYS A 291 10.24 33.79 -25.81
CA LYS A 291 8.89 33.52 -25.30
C LYS A 291 8.14 32.58 -26.23
N ILE A 292 7.74 31.41 -25.74
CA ILE A 292 7.00 30.40 -26.50
C ILE A 292 5.56 30.35 -25.97
N ALA A 293 4.59 30.66 -26.83
CA ALA A 293 3.20 30.35 -26.56
C ALA A 293 2.97 28.83 -26.70
N VAL A 294 2.29 28.23 -25.74
CA VAL A 294 1.93 26.81 -25.74
C VAL A 294 0.42 26.72 -25.65
N THR A 295 -0.16 25.83 -26.44
CA THR A 295 -1.59 25.56 -26.52
C THR A 295 -1.84 24.08 -26.25
N LEU A 296 -3.09 23.75 -25.93
CA LEU A 296 -3.52 22.38 -25.65
C LEU A 296 -4.66 22.03 -26.59
N SER A 297 -4.54 20.95 -27.35
CA SER A 297 -5.70 20.35 -28.03
C SER A 297 -6.38 19.37 -27.09
N SER A 298 -7.71 19.22 -27.20
CA SER A 298 -8.48 18.35 -26.30
C SER A 298 -9.58 17.55 -26.99
N GLY A 299 -9.80 16.33 -26.49
CA GLY A 299 -10.90 15.44 -26.86
C GLY A 299 -11.73 15.06 -25.64
N ILE A 300 -13.04 15.26 -25.72
CA ILE A 300 -13.99 14.97 -24.63
C ILE A 300 -14.78 13.69 -24.95
N ALA A 301 -14.88 12.79 -23.97
CA ALA A 301 -15.81 11.67 -23.96
C ALA A 301 -16.71 11.75 -22.71
N GLU A 302 -17.96 11.33 -22.86
CA GLU A 302 -18.97 11.36 -21.81
C GLU A 302 -19.14 9.93 -21.29
N LEU A 303 -18.79 9.65 -20.03
CA LEU A 303 -18.76 8.28 -19.51
C LEU A 303 -20.14 7.62 -19.52
N SER A 304 -21.20 8.41 -19.31
CA SER A 304 -22.61 7.96 -19.33
C SER A 304 -23.01 7.18 -20.59
N LYS A 305 -22.30 7.39 -21.70
CA LYS A 305 -22.56 6.75 -23.01
C LYS A 305 -21.86 5.41 -23.21
N PHE A 306 -21.00 5.00 -22.29
CA PHE A 306 -20.12 3.84 -22.47
C PHE A 306 -20.10 2.95 -21.23
N ASN A 307 -20.08 1.63 -21.44
CA ASN A 307 -20.08 0.65 -20.36
C ASN A 307 -18.66 0.17 -19.96
N THR A 308 -17.61 0.60 -20.68
CA THR A 308 -16.23 0.17 -20.41
C THR A 308 -15.22 1.30 -20.63
N ILE A 309 -14.09 1.21 -19.93
CA ILE A 309 -13.00 2.20 -19.96
C ILE A 309 -12.38 2.30 -21.36
N GLU A 310 -12.28 1.18 -22.07
CA GLU A 310 -11.70 1.09 -23.41
C GLU A 310 -12.49 1.92 -24.43
N HIS A 311 -13.83 1.89 -24.34
CA HIS A 311 -14.69 2.68 -25.23
C HIS A 311 -14.61 4.18 -24.92
N VAL A 312 -14.59 4.56 -23.64
CA VAL A 312 -14.37 5.98 -23.22
C VAL A 312 -13.02 6.48 -23.73
N TRP A 313 -11.97 5.67 -23.56
CA TRP A 313 -10.61 6.00 -24.00
C TRP A 313 -10.56 6.20 -25.52
N TYR A 314 -11.13 5.27 -26.29
CA TYR A 314 -11.15 5.33 -27.75
C TYR A 314 -11.89 6.56 -28.29
N GLU A 315 -13.03 6.92 -27.70
CA GLU A 315 -13.78 8.13 -28.11
C GLU A 315 -13.00 9.41 -27.76
N ALA A 316 -12.40 9.50 -26.56
CA ALA A 316 -11.58 10.65 -26.17
C ALA A 316 -10.32 10.79 -27.06
N GLU A 317 -9.67 9.68 -27.41
CA GLU A 317 -8.49 9.67 -28.29
C GLU A 317 -8.87 10.02 -29.74
N GLY A 318 -10.00 9.51 -30.24
CA GLY A 318 -10.55 9.91 -31.54
C GLY A 318 -10.85 11.41 -31.62
N ASN A 319 -11.51 11.96 -30.61
CA ASN A 319 -11.81 13.40 -30.54
C ASN A 319 -10.53 14.25 -30.41
N LEU A 320 -9.53 13.81 -29.63
CA LEU A 320 -8.24 14.50 -29.52
C LEU A 320 -7.45 14.50 -30.84
N VAL A 321 -7.47 13.40 -31.59
CA VAL A 321 -6.84 13.33 -32.92
C VAL A 321 -7.53 14.29 -33.90
N LEU A 322 -8.86 14.38 -33.88
CA LEU A 322 -9.60 15.35 -34.69
C LEU A 322 -9.23 16.78 -34.31
N ALA A 323 -9.21 17.13 -33.01
CA ALA A 323 -8.77 18.43 -32.52
C ALA A 323 -7.38 18.80 -33.05
N ARG A 324 -6.39 17.93 -32.88
CA ARG A 324 -5.02 18.14 -33.37
C ARG A 324 -4.90 18.24 -34.89
N SER A 325 -5.82 17.63 -35.65
CA SER A 325 -5.87 17.75 -37.11
C SER A 325 -6.55 19.03 -37.60
N HIS A 326 -7.47 19.59 -36.80
CA HIS A 326 -8.19 20.82 -37.10
C HIS A 326 -7.31 22.05 -36.87
N GLY A 327 -6.59 22.08 -35.74
CA GLY A 327 -5.65 23.15 -35.40
C GLY A 327 -5.26 23.12 -33.93
N SER A 328 -4.20 23.85 -33.57
CA SER A 328 -3.82 24.01 -32.17
C SER A 328 -4.91 24.73 -31.36
N SER A 329 -5.01 24.42 -30.06
CA SER A 329 -6.06 24.89 -29.15
C SER A 329 -7.50 24.40 -29.45
N SER A 330 -7.68 23.39 -30.31
CA SER A 330 -9.02 22.88 -30.65
C SER A 330 -9.66 22.02 -29.54
N ILE A 331 -11.00 22.02 -29.48
CA ILE A 331 -11.81 21.18 -28.58
C ILE A 331 -12.81 20.37 -29.40
N PHE A 332 -12.83 19.05 -29.25
CA PHE A 332 -13.78 18.16 -29.94
C PHE A 332 -14.57 17.27 -28.96
N LYS A 333 -15.86 17.08 -29.24
CA LYS A 333 -16.75 16.12 -28.54
C LYS A 333 -17.73 15.50 -29.55
N ASN A 334 -18.01 14.19 -29.43
CA ASN A 334 -18.86 13.45 -30.37
C ASN A 334 -18.47 13.71 -31.85
N ARG A 335 -17.16 13.71 -32.16
CA ARG A 335 -16.58 14.00 -33.50
C ARG A 335 -16.92 15.37 -34.10
N THR A 336 -17.42 16.29 -33.28
CA THR A 336 -17.80 17.66 -33.69
C THR A 336 -16.87 18.66 -33.03
N SER A 337 -16.45 19.71 -33.74
CA SER A 337 -15.77 20.86 -33.12
C SER A 337 -16.73 21.55 -32.16
N LEU A 338 -16.26 21.89 -30.96
CA LEU A 338 -16.97 22.78 -30.04
C LEU A 338 -16.51 24.23 -30.16
N VAL A 339 -15.57 24.51 -31.08
CA VAL A 339 -15.08 25.85 -31.40
C VAL A 339 -15.73 26.31 -32.71
N ASN A 340 -16.37 27.49 -32.68
CA ASN A 340 -16.78 28.31 -33.82
C ASN A 340 -15.80 29.48 -33.96
#